data_AF-A0AAD7CLB9-F1
#
_entry.id   AF-A0AAD7CLB9-F1
#
_cell.length_a   1.000
_cell.length_b   1.000
_cell.length_c   1.000
_cell.angle_alpha   90.00
_cell.angle_beta   90.00
_cell.angle_gamma   90.00
#
_symmetry.space_group_name_H-M   'P 1'
#
loop_
_entity.id
_entity.type
_entity.pdbx_description
1 polymer ?
#
loop_
_entity_poly.entity_id
_entity_poly.type
_entity_poly.pdbx_seq_one_letter_code
_entity_poly.pdbx_strand_id
1 'polypeptide(L)'
;FRQMPTFGRSTIRCFHANVSEMKKLAARDFEDILQCLMPALEGLLPEPHNTILLDLWFTLATWHAYAKLRMHSSSTVRRFTNITTELGSQAQRFIRTTCAAFETYELPKETTQRARRDAQIKSTSGGTSSSSGKKRKSWNTATYKYHSLGDYPDVILQFGTTDLYST
;
A
#
# COMPACT_ATOMS: atom_id res chain seq x y z
N PHE A 1 2.52 15.93 -1.31
CA PHE A 1 2.13 16.00 0.12
C PHE A 1 2.28 17.37 0.74
N ARG A 2 3.49 17.94 0.93
CA ARG A 2 3.65 19.27 1.58
C ARG A 2 2.92 20.43 0.86
N GLN A 3 2.73 20.30 -0.44
CA GLN A 3 2.02 21.28 -1.27
C GLN A 3 0.50 21.03 -1.34
N MET A 4 -0.01 19.98 -0.68
CA MET A 4 -1.45 19.72 -0.68
C MET A 4 -2.16 20.73 0.22
N PRO A 5 -3.23 21.38 -0.26
CA PRO A 5 -4.04 22.26 0.57
C PRO A 5 -4.79 21.43 1.64
N THR A 6 -5.26 22.11 2.67
CA THR A 6 -6.17 21.51 3.65
C THR A 6 -7.51 21.17 2.98
N PHE A 7 -8.15 20.09 3.40
CA PHE A 7 -9.40 19.59 2.81
C PHE A 7 -10.45 19.26 3.88
N GLY A 8 -11.73 19.51 3.58
CA GLY A 8 -12.80 19.54 4.59
C GLY A 8 -12.60 20.69 5.57
N ARG A 9 -13.61 21.09 6.34
CA ARG A 9 -13.48 22.15 7.36
C ARG A 9 -12.54 21.70 8.49
N SER A 10 -11.24 21.75 8.24
CA SER A 10 -10.15 21.28 9.11
C SER A 10 -10.09 19.76 9.34
N THR A 11 -10.67 18.96 8.44
CA THR A 11 -10.65 17.48 8.54
C THR A 11 -9.27 16.94 8.19
N ILE A 12 -8.74 17.30 7.02
CA ILE A 12 -7.38 16.98 6.59
C ILE A 12 -6.49 18.20 6.77
N ARG A 13 -5.49 18.06 7.63
CA ARG A 13 -4.52 19.12 7.94
C ARG A 13 -3.32 19.06 7.00
N CYS A 14 -2.50 20.11 7.02
CA CYS A 14 -1.28 20.15 6.22
C CYS A 14 -0.28 19.05 6.64
N PHE A 15 0.26 18.34 5.65
CA PHE A 15 1.28 17.32 5.87
C PHE A 15 2.65 17.95 6.10
N HIS A 16 3.00 18.27 7.35
CA HIS A 16 4.29 18.91 7.69
C HIS A 16 5.48 17.94 7.64
N ALA A 17 5.26 16.69 8.06
CA ALA A 17 6.29 15.65 8.05
C ALA A 17 6.50 15.08 6.64
N ASN A 18 7.66 14.47 6.42
CA ASN A 18 7.91 13.72 5.18
C ASN A 18 7.08 12.43 5.18
N VAL A 19 6.02 12.39 4.38
CA VAL A 19 5.10 11.24 4.28
C VAL A 19 5.83 9.97 3.85
N SER A 20 6.83 10.07 2.97
CA SER A 20 7.56 8.89 2.47
C SER A 20 8.45 8.22 3.53
N GLU A 21 8.77 8.89 4.63
CA GLU A 21 9.54 8.31 5.73
C GLU A 21 8.70 7.44 6.67
N MET A 22 7.37 7.64 6.64
CA MET A 22 6.38 6.95 7.48
C MET A 22 6.80 6.90 8.96
N LYS A 23 7.17 8.06 9.51
CA LYS A 23 7.71 8.19 10.88
C LYS A 23 6.73 8.96 11.76
N LYS A 24 6.50 8.46 12.99
CA LYS A 24 5.60 9.06 13.99
C LYS A 24 4.17 9.28 13.44
N LEU A 25 3.66 8.32 12.66
CA LEU A 25 2.30 8.34 12.15
C LEU A 25 1.35 7.74 13.19
N ALA A 26 0.29 8.47 13.52
CA ALA A 26 -0.89 7.94 14.20
C ALA A 26 -1.84 7.29 13.18
N ALA A 27 -2.80 6.48 13.66
CA ALA A 27 -3.77 5.80 12.79
C ALA A 27 -4.52 6.77 11.86
N ARG A 28 -4.88 7.97 12.34
CA ARG A 28 -5.53 9.01 11.54
C ARG A 28 -4.68 9.50 10.38
N ASP A 29 -3.36 9.63 10.59
CA ASP A 29 -2.46 10.12 9.55
C ASP A 29 -2.42 9.16 8.35
N PHE A 30 -2.55 7.85 8.59
CA PHE A 30 -2.65 6.88 7.51
C PHE A 30 -3.89 7.10 6.65
N GLU A 31 -5.06 7.29 7.27
CA GLU A 31 -6.29 7.53 6.54
C GLU A 31 -6.21 8.82 5.71
N ASP A 32 -5.71 9.90 6.29
CA ASP A 32 -5.53 11.18 5.59
C ASP A 32 -4.54 11.05 4.42
N ILE A 33 -3.44 10.31 4.60
CA ILE A 33 -2.47 10.03 3.52
C ILE A 33 -3.14 9.27 2.38
N LEU A 34 -3.92 8.22 2.67
CA LEU A 34 -4.60 7.44 1.64
C LEU A 34 -5.61 8.32 0.87
N GLN A 35 -6.42 9.13 1.57
CA GLN A 35 -7.39 10.02 0.93
C GLN A 35 -6.74 11.05 0.01
N CYS A 36 -5.55 11.53 0.37
CA CYS A 36 -4.81 12.53 -0.40
C CYS A 36 -3.73 11.96 -1.30
N LEU A 37 -3.56 10.64 -1.45
CA LEU A 37 -2.42 10.11 -2.20
C LEU A 37 -2.52 10.38 -3.71
N MET A 38 -3.73 10.36 -4.28
CA MET A 38 -3.91 10.45 -5.74
C MET A 38 -3.28 11.71 -6.36
N PRO A 39 -3.49 12.93 -5.84
CA PRO A 39 -2.81 14.13 -6.36
C PRO A 39 -1.29 14.16 -6.11
N ALA A 40 -0.75 13.35 -5.18
CA ALA A 40 0.71 13.23 -5.02
C ALA A 40 1.33 12.29 -6.05
N LEU A 41 0.54 11.38 -6.61
CA LEU A 41 0.97 10.42 -7.60
C LEU A 41 0.87 10.96 -9.03
N GLU A 42 -0.04 11.91 -9.26
CA GLU A 42 -0.26 12.51 -10.58
C GLU A 42 1.00 13.21 -11.11
N GLY A 43 1.50 12.74 -12.25
CA GLY A 43 2.71 13.26 -12.89
C GLY A 43 4.01 12.81 -12.21
N LEU A 44 3.95 11.89 -11.24
CA LEU A 44 5.14 11.41 -10.53
C LEU A 44 6.05 10.57 -11.42
N LEU A 45 5.46 9.78 -12.32
CA LEU A 45 6.19 8.93 -13.27
C LEU A 45 5.99 9.44 -14.71
N PRO A 46 6.89 9.11 -15.65
CA PRO A 46 6.63 9.34 -17.06
C PRO A 46 5.51 8.42 -17.56
N GLU A 47 4.79 8.86 -18.58
CA GLU A 47 3.86 7.97 -19.30
C GLU A 47 4.62 6.84 -20.02
N PRO A 48 4.04 5.63 -20.14
CA PRO A 48 2.67 5.23 -19.75
C PRO A 48 2.53 4.81 -18.27
N HIS A 49 3.60 4.90 -17.48
CA HIS A 49 3.64 4.31 -16.14
C HIS A 49 2.80 5.06 -15.11
N ASN A 50 2.69 6.38 -15.25
CA ASN A 50 1.86 7.20 -14.38
C ASN A 50 0.38 6.83 -14.48
N THR A 51 -0.15 6.67 -15.70
CA THR A 51 -1.53 6.16 -15.89
C THR A 51 -1.73 4.81 -15.21
N ILE A 52 -0.82 3.84 -15.41
CA ILE A 52 -0.93 2.50 -14.80
C ILE A 52 -0.90 2.57 -13.26
N LEU A 53 -0.06 3.46 -12.72
CA LEU A 53 0.06 3.67 -11.28
C LEU A 53 -1.20 4.34 -10.70
N LEU A 54 -1.77 5.33 -11.39
CA LEU A 54 -3.01 6.00 -11.00
C LEU A 54 -4.22 5.06 -11.07
N ASP A 55 -4.33 4.25 -12.14
CA ASP A 55 -5.37 3.22 -12.28
C ASP A 55 -5.32 2.25 -11.09
N LEU A 56 -4.14 1.68 -10.83
CA LEU A 56 -3.93 0.74 -9.72
C LEU A 56 -4.29 1.37 -8.38
N TRP A 57 -3.86 2.62 -8.16
CA TRP A 57 -4.17 3.34 -6.94
C TRP A 57 -5.67 3.58 -6.77
N PHE A 58 -6.36 4.02 -7.82
CA PHE A 58 -7.80 4.26 -7.80
C PHE A 58 -8.57 2.98 -7.46
N THR A 59 -8.15 1.84 -8.03
CA THR A 59 -8.76 0.54 -7.76
C THR A 59 -8.50 0.08 -6.34
N LEU A 60 -7.29 0.25 -5.81
CA LEU A 60 -6.98 -0.02 -4.40
C LEU A 60 -7.83 0.84 -3.45
N ALA A 61 -7.96 2.13 -3.74
CA ALA A 61 -8.78 3.05 -2.94
C ALA A 61 -10.26 2.66 -2.99
N THR A 62 -10.76 2.27 -4.16
CA THR A 62 -12.14 1.80 -4.34
C THR A 62 -12.39 0.49 -3.61
N TRP A 63 -11.47 -0.48 -3.73
CA TRP A 63 -11.51 -1.74 -3.00
C TRP A 63 -11.54 -1.50 -1.49
N HIS A 64 -10.66 -0.62 -0.98
CA HIS A 64 -10.61 -0.26 0.44
C HIS A 64 -11.89 0.44 0.90
N ALA A 65 -12.48 1.30 0.07
CA ALA A 65 -13.76 1.94 0.39
C ALA A 65 -14.88 0.90 0.54
N TYR A 66 -14.95 -0.11 -0.33
CA TYR A 66 -15.89 -1.22 -0.19
C TYR A 66 -15.63 -2.06 1.07
N ALA A 67 -14.37 -2.38 1.34
CA ALA A 67 -13.99 -3.14 2.54
C ALA A 67 -14.39 -2.43 3.85
N LYS A 68 -14.36 -1.08 3.86
CA LYS A 68 -14.69 -0.25 5.04
C LYS A 68 -16.19 0.07 5.17
N LEU A 69 -17.04 -0.38 4.25
CA LEU A 69 -18.48 -0.14 4.37
C LEU A 69 -19.03 -0.83 5.63
N ARG A 70 -19.87 -0.10 6.38
CA ARG A 70 -20.57 -0.63 7.56
C ARG A 70 -21.90 -1.30 7.24
N MET A 71 -22.28 -1.28 5.96
CA MET A 71 -23.49 -1.92 5.48
C MET A 71 -23.27 -2.36 4.04
N HIS A 72 -23.55 -3.63 3.77
CA HIS A 72 -23.52 -4.17 2.43
C HIS A 72 -24.93 -4.52 1.95
N SER A 73 -25.16 -4.30 0.65
CA SER A 73 -26.29 -4.84 -0.09
C SER A 73 -25.76 -5.86 -1.10
N SER A 74 -26.63 -6.69 -1.67
CA SER A 74 -26.23 -7.61 -2.76
C SER A 74 -25.51 -6.88 -3.90
N SER A 75 -25.88 -5.63 -4.17
CA SER A 75 -25.24 -4.81 -5.21
C SER A 75 -23.82 -4.38 -4.84
N THR A 76 -23.55 -4.00 -3.58
CA THR A 76 -22.22 -3.56 -3.15
C THR A 76 -21.27 -4.74 -3.00
N VAL A 77 -21.74 -5.89 -2.53
CA VAL A 77 -20.94 -7.12 -2.51
C VAL A 77 -20.54 -7.54 -3.92
N ARG A 78 -21.47 -7.53 -4.89
CA ARG A 78 -21.14 -7.84 -6.28
C ARG A 78 -20.09 -6.89 -6.86
N ARG A 79 -20.20 -5.59 -6.57
CA ARG A 79 -19.18 -4.61 -6.98
C ARG A 79 -17.85 -4.86 -6.28
N PHE A 80 -17.87 -5.30 -5.03
CA PHE A 80 -16.68 -5.61 -4.27
C PHE A 80 -15.95 -6.85 -4.81
N THR A 81 -16.67 -7.90 -5.22
CA THR A 81 -16.09 -9.03 -5.94
C THR A 81 -15.46 -8.58 -7.26
N ASN A 82 -16.17 -7.77 -8.06
CA ASN A 82 -15.68 -7.29 -9.34
C ASN A 82 -14.40 -6.43 -9.20
N ILE A 83 -14.38 -5.49 -8.25
CA ILE A 83 -13.20 -4.63 -8.02
C ILE A 83 -12.02 -5.44 -7.49
N THR A 84 -12.26 -6.55 -6.78
CA THR A 84 -11.21 -7.47 -6.32
C THR A 84 -10.56 -8.21 -7.50
N THR A 85 -11.35 -8.66 -8.47
CA THR A 85 -10.83 -9.22 -9.72
C THR A 85 -10.06 -8.18 -10.53
N GLU A 86 -10.60 -6.97 -10.66
CA GLU A 86 -9.95 -5.86 -11.35
C GLU A 86 -8.63 -5.48 -10.69
N LEU A 87 -8.59 -5.42 -9.36
CA LEU A 87 -7.39 -5.15 -8.58
C LEU A 87 -6.27 -6.16 -8.92
N GLY A 88 -6.61 -7.45 -8.99
CA GLY A 88 -5.66 -8.48 -9.40
C GLY A 88 -5.09 -8.25 -10.80
N SER A 89 -5.95 -7.89 -11.76
CA SER A 89 -5.54 -7.58 -13.13
C SER A 89 -4.61 -6.36 -13.20
N GLN A 90 -5.00 -5.25 -12.54
CA GLN A 90 -4.22 -4.02 -12.53
C GLN A 90 -2.89 -4.17 -11.78
N ALA A 91 -2.87 -4.93 -10.68
CA ALA A 91 -1.66 -5.29 -9.96
C ALA A 91 -0.69 -6.05 -10.86
N GLN A 92 -1.17 -7.08 -11.57
CA GLN A 92 -0.35 -7.83 -12.53
C GLN A 92 0.16 -6.94 -13.67
N ARG A 93 -0.66 -6.03 -14.20
CA ARG A 93 -0.24 -5.05 -15.19
C ARG A 93 0.91 -4.19 -14.67
N PHE A 94 0.76 -3.59 -13.49
CA PHE A 94 1.78 -2.75 -12.87
C PHE A 94 3.10 -3.50 -12.62
N ILE A 95 3.05 -4.77 -12.18
CA ILE A 95 4.25 -5.60 -11.99
C ILE A 95 4.97 -5.82 -13.33
N ARG A 96 4.25 -6.24 -14.35
CA ARG A 96 4.82 -6.62 -15.65
C ARG A 96 5.36 -5.43 -16.43
N THR A 97 4.73 -4.26 -16.31
CA THR A 97 5.11 -3.08 -17.09
C THR A 97 5.98 -2.12 -16.29
N THR A 98 5.51 -1.69 -15.11
CA THR A 98 6.14 -0.60 -14.35
C THR A 98 7.25 -1.13 -13.45
N CYS A 99 7.00 -2.19 -12.65
CA CYS A 99 8.08 -2.75 -11.83
C CYS A 99 9.22 -3.36 -12.65
N ALA A 100 8.94 -3.83 -13.87
CA ALA A 100 9.97 -4.32 -14.80
C ALA A 100 10.84 -3.19 -15.36
N ALA A 101 10.27 -2.00 -15.58
CA ALA A 101 10.97 -0.84 -16.15
C ALA A 101 11.84 -0.09 -15.12
N PHE A 102 11.46 -0.10 -13.84
CA PHE A 102 12.16 0.65 -12.79
C PHE A 102 12.91 -0.27 -11.83
N GLU A 103 14.21 -0.03 -11.66
CA GLU A 103 14.98 -0.64 -10.59
C GLU A 103 14.76 0.13 -9.28
N THR A 104 14.09 -0.50 -8.33
CA THR A 104 13.91 0.07 -6.99
C THR A 104 14.79 -0.62 -5.96
N TYR A 105 15.19 0.12 -4.94
CA TYR A 105 16.10 -0.33 -3.88
C TYR A 105 15.48 -0.03 -2.52
N GLU A 106 15.94 -0.74 -1.50
CA GLU A 106 15.59 -0.43 -0.12
C GLU A 106 15.86 1.04 0.21
N LEU A 107 14.96 1.64 0.99
CA LEU A 107 15.19 2.99 1.52
C LEU A 107 16.42 2.97 2.47
N PRO A 108 17.11 4.10 2.67
CA PRO A 108 18.25 4.17 3.59
C PRO A 108 17.91 3.65 5.00
N LYS A 109 16.70 3.93 5.47
CA LYS A 109 16.17 3.42 6.75
C LYS A 109 16.04 1.89 6.77
N GLU A 110 15.54 1.28 5.70
CA GLU A 110 15.41 -0.18 5.60
C GLU A 110 16.80 -0.85 5.54
N THR A 111 17.72 -0.25 4.78
CA THR A 111 19.11 -0.73 4.67
C THR A 111 19.81 -0.70 6.04
N THR A 112 19.69 0.40 6.80
CA THR A 112 20.28 0.51 8.14
C THR A 112 19.63 -0.46 9.14
N GLN A 113 18.31 -0.67 9.07
CA GLN A 113 17.62 -1.66 9.89
C GLN A 113 18.04 -3.10 9.57
N ARG A 114 18.25 -3.42 8.30
CA ARG A 114 18.78 -4.72 7.87
C ARG A 114 20.20 -4.94 8.40
N ALA A 115 21.08 -3.96 8.24
CA ALA A 115 22.45 -4.03 8.74
C ALA A 115 22.52 -4.28 10.26
N ARG A 116 21.63 -3.63 11.03
CA ARG A 116 21.50 -3.88 12.48
C ARG A 116 21.07 -5.31 12.79
N ARG A 117 20.08 -5.84 12.08
CA ARG A 117 19.64 -7.24 12.24
C ARG A 117 20.74 -8.22 11.88
N ASP A 118 21.46 -7.98 10.79
CA ASP A 118 22.57 -8.83 10.36
C ASP A 118 23.73 -8.81 11.37
N ALA A 119 24.02 -7.66 11.98
CA ALA A 119 25.01 -7.53 13.05
C ALA A 119 24.60 -8.29 14.32
N GLN A 120 23.32 -8.24 14.69
CA GLN A 120 22.79 -9.02 15.82
C GLN A 120 22.89 -10.52 15.56
N ILE A 121 22.50 -10.98 14.36
CA ILE A 121 22.61 -12.40 13.97
C ILE A 121 24.08 -12.85 13.99
N LYS A 122 25.00 -12.03 13.46
CA LYS A 122 26.45 -12.28 13.54
C LYS A 122 26.93 -12.48 14.98
N SER A 123 26.50 -11.63 15.90
CA SER A 123 26.89 -11.73 17.31
C SER A 123 26.38 -13.00 18.01
N THR A 124 25.24 -13.55 17.56
CA THR A 124 24.61 -14.71 18.20
C THR A 124 24.96 -16.04 17.54
N SER A 125 25.36 -16.06 16.25
CA SER A 125 25.47 -17.31 15.47
C SER A 125 26.73 -17.44 14.59
N GLY A 126 27.69 -16.50 14.66
CA GLY A 126 28.96 -16.61 13.94
C GLY A 126 28.87 -16.62 12.41
N GLY A 127 27.68 -16.40 11.84
CA GLY A 127 27.43 -16.51 10.40
C GLY A 127 28.04 -15.39 9.57
N THR A 128 28.66 -15.74 8.43
CA THR A 128 29.18 -14.79 7.44
C THR A 128 28.04 -14.06 6.72
N SER A 129 27.61 -12.90 7.23
CA SER A 129 26.68 -12.05 6.46
C SER A 129 27.41 -11.32 5.33
N SER A 130 27.07 -11.68 4.10
CA SER A 130 27.50 -11.03 2.87
C SER A 130 26.47 -10.00 2.41
N SER A 131 27.00 -8.89 1.85
CA SER A 131 26.33 -7.76 1.19
C SER A 131 25.98 -6.51 2.04
N SER A 132 26.99 -5.66 2.20
CA SER A 132 26.91 -4.24 2.60
C SER A 132 26.29 -3.31 1.52
N GLY A 133 25.74 -3.89 0.45
CA GLY A 133 25.22 -3.15 -0.71
C GLY A 133 23.75 -2.75 -0.59
N LYS A 134 23.35 -1.77 -1.42
CA LYS A 134 21.94 -1.44 -1.68
C LYS A 134 21.24 -2.71 -2.18
N LYS A 135 20.20 -3.16 -1.49
CA LYS A 135 19.44 -4.34 -1.89
C LYS A 135 18.30 -3.91 -2.79
N ARG A 136 18.21 -4.53 -3.96
CA ARG A 136 17.09 -4.35 -4.88
C ARG A 136 15.80 -4.80 -4.18
N LYS A 137 14.75 -4.00 -4.32
CA LYS A 137 13.42 -4.29 -3.82
C LYS A 137 12.47 -4.35 -5.00
N SER A 138 11.49 -5.22 -4.92
CA SER A 138 10.39 -5.29 -5.87
C SER A 138 9.10 -5.45 -5.09
N TRP A 139 7.96 -5.23 -5.76
CA TRP A 139 6.68 -5.47 -5.15
C TRP A 139 6.49 -6.97 -4.91
N ASN A 140 6.29 -7.37 -3.65
CA ASN A 140 6.06 -8.75 -3.27
C ASN A 140 4.55 -9.02 -3.14
N THR A 141 4.00 -9.81 -4.06
CA THR A 141 2.61 -10.29 -4.02
C THR A 141 2.44 -11.65 -3.34
N ALA A 142 3.52 -12.38 -3.08
CA ALA A 142 3.50 -13.67 -2.38
C ALA A 142 3.44 -13.45 -0.86
N THR A 143 2.42 -12.70 -0.41
CA THR A 143 2.18 -12.44 1.00
C THR A 143 0.75 -12.82 1.34
N TYR A 144 0.53 -13.34 2.55
CA TYR A 144 -0.81 -13.65 3.04
C TYR A 144 -1.77 -12.46 2.85
N LYS A 145 -1.31 -11.25 3.22
CA LYS A 145 -2.10 -10.01 3.11
C LYS A 145 -2.62 -9.75 1.70
N TYR A 146 -1.83 -10.08 0.68
CA TYR A 146 -2.23 -9.88 -0.71
C TYR A 146 -3.21 -10.98 -1.15
N HIS A 147 -2.94 -12.23 -0.80
CA HIS A 147 -3.81 -13.35 -1.14
C HIS A 147 -5.18 -13.27 -0.45
N SER A 148 -5.22 -12.80 0.79
CA SER A 148 -6.46 -12.66 1.55
C SER A 148 -7.38 -11.58 1.02
N LEU A 149 -6.94 -10.68 0.13
CA LEU A 149 -7.80 -9.65 -0.48
C LEU A 149 -8.98 -10.27 -1.25
N GLY A 150 -8.76 -11.45 -1.84
CA GLY A 150 -9.78 -12.22 -2.54
C GLY A 150 -10.95 -12.65 -1.66
N ASP A 151 -10.68 -12.89 -0.38
CA ASP A 151 -11.62 -13.54 0.54
C ASP A 151 -12.58 -12.54 1.21
N TYR A 152 -12.25 -11.24 1.17
CA TYR A 152 -13.04 -10.21 1.87
C TYR A 152 -14.53 -10.18 1.50
N PRO A 153 -14.93 -10.24 0.21
CA PRO A 153 -16.36 -10.24 -0.15
C PRO A 153 -17.13 -11.41 0.49
N ASP A 154 -16.54 -12.61 0.51
CA ASP A 154 -17.16 -13.82 1.05
C ASP A 154 -17.17 -13.79 2.59
N VAL A 155 -16.08 -13.33 3.20
CA VAL A 155 -15.99 -13.12 4.66
C VAL A 155 -17.08 -12.15 5.13
N ILE A 156 -17.32 -11.06 4.39
CA ILE A 156 -18.36 -10.09 4.74
C ILE A 156 -19.77 -10.69 4.66
N LEU A 157 -20.02 -11.58 3.70
CA LEU A 157 -21.31 -12.28 3.60
C LEU A 157 -21.53 -13.26 4.76
N GLN A 158 -20.48 -13.95 5.20
CA GLN A 158 -20.58 -15.00 6.22
C GLN A 158 -20.56 -14.46 7.65
N PHE A 159 -19.72 -13.46 7.91
CA PHE A 159 -19.40 -12.99 9.26
C PHE A 159 -19.80 -11.53 9.49
N GLY A 160 -20.20 -10.79 8.45
CA GLY A 160 -20.55 -9.37 8.55
C GLY A 160 -19.34 -8.45 8.32
N THR A 161 -19.55 -7.16 8.55
CA THR A 161 -18.59 -6.11 8.21
C THR A 161 -17.36 -6.12 9.11
N THR A 162 -16.23 -5.64 8.58
CA THR A 162 -14.93 -5.69 9.29
C THR A 162 -14.80 -4.65 10.41
N ASP A 163 -15.81 -3.81 10.64
CA ASP A 163 -15.84 -2.85 11.75
C ASP A 163 -16.20 -3.49 13.10
N LEU A 164 -16.71 -4.73 13.08
CA LEU A 164 -17.11 -5.50 14.27
C LEU A 164 -15.96 -6.29 14.90
N TYR A 165 -14.80 -6.38 14.25
CA TYR A 165 -13.66 -7.17 14.69
C TYR A 165 -12.42 -6.29 14.83
N SER A 166 -11.76 -6.33 15.99
CA SER A 166 -10.46 -5.70 16.17
C SER A 166 -9.38 -6.59 15.55
N THR A 167 -8.74 -6.14 14.48
CA THR A 167 -7.49 -6.72 13.97
C THR A 167 -6.30 -6.31 14.82
#